data_AF-A0A925V9K2-F1
#
_entry.id   AF-A0A925V9K2-F1
#
_cell.length_a   1.000
_cell.length_b   1.000
_cell.length_c   1.000
_cell.angle_alpha   90.00
_cell.angle_beta   90.00
_cell.angle_gamma   90.00
#
_symmetry.space_group_name_H-M   'P 1'
#
loop_
_entity.id
_entity.type
_entity.pdbx_description
1 polymer ?
#
loop_
_entity_poly.entity_id
_entity_poly.type
_entity_poly.pdbx_seq_one_letter_code
_entity_poly.pdbx_strand_id
1 'polypeptide(L)'
;MKKTPKQIVGETYGDKSKLIEAVIGSLEADTDEDADAHKRRLRNVSNAKLLHLVALGGRVKELGGRDAIVKAILELKGQPKDHEYSDKLRKLALGRIVDMLSSLQRASKGAATTKAAKKPAPAKAVKAAAPAAPAKAAKQPARASKSAR
;
A
#
# COMPACT_ATOMS: atom_id res chain seq x y z
N MET A 1 -6.00 7.77 29.01
CA MET A 1 -6.30 6.38 28.61
C MET A 1 -6.83 6.38 27.18
N LYS A 2 -6.35 5.51 26.29
CA LYS A 2 -6.96 5.35 24.96
C LYS A 2 -8.26 4.57 25.12
N LYS A 3 -9.36 5.09 24.57
CA LYS A 3 -10.67 4.42 24.63
C LYS A 3 -10.61 3.10 23.88
N THR A 4 -11.27 2.07 24.42
CA THR A 4 -11.37 0.78 23.72
C THR A 4 -12.27 0.91 22.49
N PRO A 5 -12.08 0.10 21.44
CA PRO A 5 -12.94 0.16 20.26
C PRO A 5 -14.42 0.02 20.60
N LYS A 6 -14.79 -0.82 21.58
CA LYS A 6 -16.18 -0.99 22.02
C LYS A 6 -16.74 0.29 22.67
N GLN A 7 -15.96 0.98 23.50
CA GLN A 7 -16.36 2.26 24.11
C GLN A 7 -16.58 3.34 23.04
N ILE A 8 -15.67 3.45 22.07
CA ILE A 8 -15.81 4.42 20.97
C ILE A 8 -17.10 4.16 20.18
N VAL A 9 -17.41 2.90 19.90
CA VAL A 9 -18.67 2.54 19.22
C VAL A 9 -19.89 2.95 20.05
N GLY A 10 -19.88 2.66 21.35
CA GLY A 10 -20.98 3.02 22.25
C GLY A 10 -21.23 4.53 22.33
N GLU A 11 -20.16 5.32 22.44
CA GLU A 11 -20.26 6.79 22.54
C GLU A 11 -20.62 7.47 21.22
N THR A 12 -20.05 7.01 20.11
CA THR A 12 -20.13 7.73 18.81
C THR A 12 -21.30 7.25 17.97
N TYR A 13 -21.58 5.94 18.02
CA TYR A 13 -22.59 5.30 17.17
C TYR A 13 -23.72 4.68 18.00
N GLY A 14 -23.63 4.61 19.33
CA GLY A 14 -24.55 3.89 20.20
C GLY A 14 -24.34 2.38 20.15
N ASP A 15 -24.45 1.78 18.96
CA ASP A 15 -24.40 0.33 18.78
C ASP A 15 -23.65 -0.09 17.51
N LYS A 16 -23.25 -1.36 17.48
CA LYS A 16 -22.57 -1.96 16.33
C LYS A 16 -23.43 -1.92 15.05
N SER A 17 -24.74 -2.05 15.15
CA SER A 17 -25.65 -2.00 14.00
C SER A 17 -25.59 -0.64 13.29
N LYS A 18 -25.63 0.45 14.06
CA LYS A 18 -25.52 1.82 13.54
C LYS A 18 -24.14 2.09 12.91
N LEU A 19 -23.09 1.51 13.48
CA LEU A 19 -21.75 1.56 12.87
C LEU A 19 -21.71 0.84 11.52
N ILE A 20 -22.39 -0.31 11.39
CA ILE A 20 -22.47 -1.05 10.12
C ILE A 20 -23.21 -0.22 9.07
N GLU A 21 -24.32 0.43 9.43
CA GLU A 21 -25.04 1.35 8.54
C GLU A 21 -24.16 2.52 8.10
N ALA A 22 -23.39 3.11 9.02
CA ALA A 22 -22.45 4.17 8.71
C ALA A 22 -21.33 3.70 7.75
N VAL A 23 -20.86 2.46 7.88
CA VAL A 23 -19.89 1.85 6.94
C VAL A 23 -20.52 1.72 5.55
N ILE A 24 -21.74 1.21 5.45
CA ILE A 24 -22.46 1.02 4.18
C ILE A 24 -22.70 2.37 3.49
N GLY A 25 -23.05 3.42 4.22
CA GLY A 25 -23.22 4.77 3.65
C GLY A 25 -21.92 5.51 3.36
N SER A 26 -20.77 5.00 3.81
CA SER A 26 -19.47 5.66 3.65
C SER A 26 -18.60 5.05 2.55
N LEU A 27 -18.74 3.77 2.27
CA LEU A 27 -18.06 3.11 1.17
C LEU A 27 -18.99 3.07 -0.04
N GLU A 28 -18.48 3.51 -1.20
CA GLU A 28 -19.11 3.18 -2.47
C GLU A 28 -19.19 1.65 -2.56
N ALA A 29 -20.37 1.12 -2.88
CA ALA A 29 -20.58 -0.31 -3.01
C ALA A 29 -19.81 -0.80 -4.25
N ASP A 30 -18.54 -1.17 -4.05
CA ASP A 30 -17.71 -1.82 -5.08
C ASP A 30 -18.08 -3.30 -5.26
N THR A 31 -19.00 -3.81 -4.44
CA THR A 31 -19.43 -5.20 -4.46
C THR A 31 -20.79 -5.30 -5.14
N ASP A 32 -20.87 -6.05 -6.23
CA ASP A 32 -22.10 -6.62 -6.81
C ASP A 32 -22.87 -7.55 -5.83
N GLU A 33 -22.55 -7.47 -4.53
CA GLU A 33 -23.20 -8.21 -3.46
C GLU A 33 -24.49 -7.48 -3.04
N ASP A 34 -25.54 -8.26 -2.79
CA ASP A 34 -26.78 -7.75 -2.22
C ASP A 34 -26.53 -7.04 -0.88
N ALA A 35 -27.23 -5.93 -0.64
CA ALA A 35 -27.03 -5.10 0.56
C ALA A 35 -27.19 -5.90 1.86
N ASP A 36 -28.06 -6.91 1.88
CA ASP A 36 -28.26 -7.75 3.06
C ASP A 36 -27.16 -8.79 3.26
N ALA A 37 -26.57 -9.31 2.18
CA ALA A 37 -25.39 -10.16 2.25
C ALA A 37 -24.18 -9.39 2.79
N HIS A 38 -24.02 -8.14 2.32
CA HIS A 38 -22.96 -7.25 2.80
C HIS A 38 -23.11 -6.92 4.30
N LYS A 39 -24.33 -6.59 4.75
CA LYS A 39 -24.64 -6.40 6.18
C LYS A 39 -24.29 -7.63 7.02
N ARG A 40 -24.65 -8.83 6.57
CA ARG A 40 -24.35 -10.10 7.27
C ARG A 40 -22.85 -10.30 7.44
N ARG A 41 -22.06 -10.03 6.39
CA ARG A 41 -20.61 -10.09 6.45
C ARG A 41 -20.03 -9.09 7.46
N LEU A 42 -20.51 -7.84 7.46
CA LEU A 42 -20.04 -6.79 8.38
C LEU A 42 -20.38 -7.08 9.85
N ARG A 43 -21.46 -7.84 10.14
CA ARG A 43 -21.78 -8.28 11.52
C ARG A 43 -20.68 -9.15 12.13
N ASN A 44 -19.97 -9.94 11.32
CA ASN A 44 -18.88 -10.80 11.77
C ASN A 44 -17.53 -10.05 11.89
N VAL A 45 -17.45 -8.81 11.40
CA VAL A 45 -16.24 -8.00 11.48
C VAL A 45 -16.07 -7.39 12.88
N SER A 46 -14.83 -7.32 13.37
CA SER A 46 -14.50 -6.69 14.64
C SER A 46 -14.80 -5.18 14.65
N ASN A 47 -15.20 -4.62 15.80
CA ASN A 47 -15.49 -3.19 15.95
C ASN A 47 -14.32 -2.29 15.52
N ALA A 48 -13.07 -2.69 15.80
CA ALA A 48 -11.88 -1.94 15.38
C ALA A 48 -11.77 -1.79 13.86
N LYS A 49 -12.07 -2.86 13.11
CA LYS A 49 -12.09 -2.83 11.63
C LYS A 49 -13.25 -1.97 11.11
N LEU A 50 -14.42 -2.05 11.72
CA LEU A 50 -15.55 -1.22 11.30
C LEU A 50 -15.24 0.28 11.47
N LEU A 51 -14.65 0.68 12.60
CA LEU A 51 -14.18 2.05 12.82
C LEU A 51 -13.12 2.46 11.77
N HIS A 52 -12.21 1.55 11.42
CA HIS A 52 -11.24 1.79 10.37
C HIS A 52 -11.89 1.99 8.99
N LEU A 53 -12.91 1.19 8.65
CA LEU A 53 -13.63 1.33 7.39
C LEU A 53 -14.37 2.67 7.30
N VAL A 54 -15.02 3.12 8.38
CA VAL A 54 -15.62 4.46 8.40
C VAL A 54 -14.57 5.55 8.21
N ALA A 55 -13.43 5.45 8.90
CA ALA A 55 -12.33 6.41 8.75
C ALA A 55 -11.76 6.41 7.33
N LEU A 56 -11.66 5.26 6.67
CA LEU A 56 -11.25 5.16 5.27
C LEU A 56 -12.29 5.81 4.34
N GLY A 57 -13.58 5.53 4.52
CA GLY A 57 -14.65 6.15 3.75
C GLY A 57 -14.63 7.68 3.90
N GLY A 58 -14.42 8.19 5.11
CA GLY A 58 -14.23 9.61 5.38
C GLY A 58 -13.03 10.20 4.61
N ARG A 59 -11.86 9.56 4.69
CA ARG A 59 -10.67 9.99 3.94
C ARG A 59 -10.89 9.97 2.43
N VAL A 60 -11.59 8.97 1.90
CA VAL A 60 -11.89 8.88 0.47
C VAL A 60 -12.80 10.04 0.06
N LYS A 61 -13.83 10.36 0.86
CA LYS A 61 -14.70 11.53 0.63
C LYS A 61 -13.92 12.84 0.69
N GLU A 62 -13.02 13.02 1.66
CA GLU A 62 -12.13 14.18 1.77
C GLU A 62 -11.20 14.34 0.56
N LEU A 63 -10.73 13.23 -0.01
CA LEU A 63 -9.85 13.22 -1.18
C LEU A 63 -10.60 13.36 -2.51
N GLY A 64 -11.93 13.51 -2.49
CA GLY A 64 -12.76 13.69 -3.69
C GLY A 64 -13.17 12.40 -4.39
N GLY A 65 -13.18 11.27 -3.68
CA GLY A 65 -13.63 9.98 -4.18
C GLY A 65 -12.54 9.17 -4.89
N ARG A 66 -12.91 7.99 -5.37
CA ARG A 66 -12.00 7.02 -5.99
C ARG A 66 -11.27 7.62 -7.21
N ASP A 67 -12.01 8.28 -8.09
CA ASP A 67 -11.50 8.93 -9.30
C ASP A 67 -10.41 9.97 -9.03
N ALA A 68 -10.65 10.84 -8.04
CA ALA A 68 -9.72 11.89 -7.68
C ALA A 68 -8.40 11.33 -7.13
N ILE A 69 -8.49 10.29 -6.30
CA ILE A 69 -7.31 9.60 -5.76
C ILE A 69 -6.49 8.98 -6.90
N VAL A 70 -7.15 8.33 -7.86
CA VAL A 70 -6.45 7.74 -9.04
C VAL A 70 -5.75 8.84 -9.84
N LYS A 71 -6.42 9.96 -10.13
CA LYS A 71 -5.81 11.10 -10.84
C LYS A 71 -4.58 11.64 -10.10
N ALA A 72 -4.69 11.87 -8.79
CA ALA A 72 -3.59 12.36 -7.96
C ALA A 72 -2.38 11.39 -7.96
N ILE A 73 -2.62 10.08 -7.99
CA ILE A 73 -1.55 9.08 -8.12
C ILE A 73 -0.86 9.17 -9.48
N LEU A 74 -1.62 9.33 -10.56
CA LEU A 74 -1.08 9.43 -11.92
C LEU A 74 -0.22 10.69 -12.08
N GLU A 75 -0.66 11.81 -11.51
CA GLU A 75 0.08 13.07 -11.47
C GLU A 75 1.39 12.92 -10.68
N LEU A 76 1.34 12.34 -9.48
CA LEU A 76 2.54 12.11 -8.66
C LEU A 76 3.53 11.14 -9.30
N LYS A 77 3.05 10.19 -10.10
CA LYS A 77 3.89 9.28 -10.87
C LYS A 77 4.41 9.88 -12.18
N GLY A 78 3.92 11.05 -12.60
CA GLY A 78 4.29 11.67 -13.88
C GLY A 78 3.72 10.94 -15.10
N GLN A 79 2.67 10.15 -14.93
CA GLN A 79 2.03 9.38 -16.01
C GLN A 79 0.53 9.71 -16.12
N PRO A 80 0.13 10.99 -16.31
CA PRO A 80 -1.27 11.41 -16.27
C PRO A 80 -2.15 10.83 -17.39
N LYS A 81 -1.54 10.37 -18.49
CA LYS A 81 -2.23 9.85 -19.68
C LYS A 81 -2.23 8.32 -19.76
N ASP A 82 -1.73 7.63 -18.73
CA ASP A 82 -1.67 6.17 -18.71
C ASP A 82 -3.03 5.58 -18.31
N HIS A 83 -3.87 5.35 -19.33
CA HIS A 83 -5.21 4.83 -19.16
C HIS A 83 -5.21 3.40 -18.62
N GLU A 84 -4.33 2.52 -19.11
CA GLU A 84 -4.23 1.13 -18.61
C GLU A 84 -3.85 1.07 -17.14
N TYR A 85 -2.91 1.92 -16.72
CA TYR A 85 -2.55 2.01 -15.31
C TYR A 85 -3.69 2.59 -14.48
N SER A 86 -4.41 3.60 -14.98
CA SER A 86 -5.60 4.13 -14.31
C SER A 86 -6.68 3.06 -14.09
N ASP A 87 -6.91 2.19 -15.08
CA ASP A 87 -7.90 1.12 -15.00
C ASP A 87 -7.47 0.03 -14.02
N LYS A 88 -6.17 -0.30 -13.99
CA LYS A 88 -5.61 -1.21 -12.97
C LYS A 88 -5.81 -0.65 -11.57
N LEU A 89 -5.62 0.66 -11.37
CA LEU A 89 -5.85 1.30 -10.07
C LEU A 89 -7.33 1.27 -9.68
N ARG A 90 -8.24 1.48 -10.62
CA ARG A 90 -9.69 1.35 -10.40
C ARG A 90 -10.16 -0.06 -10.02
N LYS A 91 -9.33 -1.09 -10.18
CA LYS A 91 -9.65 -2.47 -9.76
C LYS A 91 -9.10 -2.82 -8.37
N LEU A 92 -8.20 -2.02 -7.83
CA LEU A 92 -7.61 -2.28 -6.51
C LEU A 92 -8.58 -1.97 -5.37
N ALA A 93 -8.37 -2.54 -4.19
CA ALA A 93 -9.17 -2.15 -3.02
C ALA A 93 -8.96 -0.66 -2.67
N LEU A 94 -10.03 0.06 -2.30
CA LEU A 94 -9.98 1.49 -1.94
C LEU A 94 -8.86 1.82 -0.93
N GLY A 95 -8.75 1.02 0.13
CA GLY A 95 -7.71 1.19 1.14
C GLY A 95 -6.29 1.11 0.58
N ARG A 96 -6.06 0.29 -0.45
CA ARG A 96 -4.74 0.15 -1.09
C ARG A 96 -4.39 1.38 -1.91
N ILE A 97 -5.37 1.96 -2.60
CA ILE A 97 -5.17 3.16 -3.44
C ILE A 97 -4.86 4.37 -2.54
N VAL A 98 -5.60 4.54 -1.44
CA VAL A 98 -5.37 5.61 -0.44
C VAL A 98 -3.97 5.49 0.19
N ASP A 99 -3.57 4.28 0.57
CA ASP A 99 -2.23 4.02 1.11
C ASP A 99 -1.13 4.36 0.09
N MET A 100 -1.32 3.99 -1.17
CA MET A 100 -0.37 4.30 -2.23
C MET A 100 -0.24 5.81 -2.47
N LEU A 101 -1.35 6.56 -2.51
CA LEU A 101 -1.33 8.02 -2.60
C LEU A 101 -0.53 8.62 -1.43
N SER A 102 -0.82 8.18 -0.21
CA SER A 102 -0.13 8.63 1.01
C SER A 102 1.37 8.35 0.96
N SER A 103 1.76 7.16 0.48
CA SER A 103 3.17 6.78 0.32
C SER A 103 3.87 7.66 -0.71
N LEU A 104 3.25 7.92 -1.85
CA LEU A 104 3.81 8.79 -2.90
C LEU A 104 3.98 10.23 -2.41
N GLN A 105 2.99 10.76 -1.69
CA GLN A 105 3.08 12.09 -1.06
C GLN A 105 4.19 12.16 0.00
N ARG A 106 4.43 11.10 0.76
CA ARG A 106 5.54 11.05 1.71
C ARG A 106 6.89 10.95 1.00
N ALA A 107 6.97 10.18 -0.09
CA ALA A 107 8.17 10.06 -0.90
C ALA A 107 8.55 11.39 -1.57
N SER A 108 7.58 12.14 -2.09
CA SER A 108 7.83 13.47 -2.67
C SER A 108 8.32 14.47 -1.63
N LYS A 109 7.77 14.42 -0.40
CA LYS A 109 8.25 15.23 0.75
C LYS A 109 9.63 14.79 1.26
N GLY A 110 9.90 13.48 1.33
CA GLY A 110 11.19 12.93 1.76
C GLY A 110 12.32 13.13 0.73
N ALA A 111 11.99 13.22 -0.56
CA ALA A 111 12.93 13.62 -1.59
C ALA A 111 13.40 15.08 -1.40
N ALA A 112 12.56 15.94 -0.83
CA ALA A 112 12.94 17.31 -0.50
C ALA A 112 13.91 17.38 0.71
N THR A 113 13.74 16.51 1.72
CA THR A 113 14.62 16.49 2.90
C THR A 113 15.96 15.80 2.65
N THR A 114 16.04 14.88 1.68
CA THR A 114 17.30 14.17 1.32
C THR A 114 18.15 14.92 0.29
N LYS A 115 17.57 15.83 -0.51
CA LYS A 115 18.36 16.72 -1.39
C LYS A 115 19.20 17.76 -0.63
N ALA A 116 18.88 18.04 0.64
CA ALA A 116 19.67 18.96 1.48
C ALA A 116 20.92 18.32 2.13
N ALA A 117 21.11 17.00 2.03
CA ALA A 117 22.18 16.27 2.73
C ALA A 117 23.27 15.67 1.82
N LYS A 118 23.27 15.94 0.51
CA LYS A 118 24.37 15.53 -0.40
C LYS A 118 25.17 16.75 -0.88
N LYS A 119 25.93 17.36 0.03
CA LYS A 119 27.19 18.02 -0.34
C LYS A 119 28.24 16.91 -0.50
N PRO A 120 28.90 16.76 -1.66
CA PRO A 120 29.83 15.66 -1.88
C PRO A 120 31.07 15.87 -1.01
N ALA A 121 31.30 14.98 -0.03
CA ALA A 121 32.58 14.91 0.64
C ALA A 121 33.62 14.30 -0.33
N PRO A 122 34.83 14.86 -0.43
CA PRO A 122 35.80 14.50 -1.47
C PRO A 122 36.35 13.10 -1.26
N ALA A 123 36.50 12.39 -2.37
CA ALA A 123 37.11 11.06 -2.45
C ALA A 123 38.52 11.09 -1.85
N LYS A 124 38.70 10.42 -0.70
CA LYS A 124 40.01 10.12 -0.16
C LYS A 124 40.50 8.83 -0.82
N ALA A 125 41.46 9.01 -1.72
CA ALA A 125 42.22 7.96 -2.39
C ALA A 125 42.76 6.94 -1.37
N VAL A 126 42.49 5.66 -1.60
CA VAL A 126 43.30 4.59 -1.01
C VAL A 126 43.92 3.82 -2.17
N LYS A 127 45.22 4.09 -2.30
CA LYS A 127 46.23 3.47 -3.15
C LYS A 127 46.29 1.97 -2.85
N ALA A 128 45.94 1.13 -3.81
CA ALA A 128 46.28 -0.30 -3.80
C ALA A 128 47.26 -0.56 -4.94
N ALA A 129 48.53 -0.74 -4.58
CA ALA A 129 49.56 -1.27 -5.46
C ALA A 129 49.46 -2.81 -5.48
N ALA A 130 49.66 -3.36 -6.66
CA ALA A 130 49.48 -4.73 -7.16
C ALA A 130 50.48 -5.79 -6.60
N PRO A 131 50.71 -6.95 -7.25
CA PRO A 131 49.85 -8.13 -7.50
C PRO A 131 50.54 -9.46 -7.10
N ALA A 132 49.79 -10.57 -6.99
CA ALA A 132 50.34 -11.93 -7.20
C ALA A 132 49.24 -12.94 -7.55
N ALA A 133 49.30 -13.49 -8.76
CA ALA A 133 48.59 -14.68 -9.20
C ALA A 133 49.30 -15.95 -8.67
N PRO A 134 48.70 -17.16 -8.71
CA PRO A 134 48.47 -17.84 -9.98
C PRO A 134 47.13 -18.59 -10.12
N ALA A 135 46.63 -18.57 -11.36
CA ALA A 135 45.66 -19.53 -11.87
C ALA A 135 46.36 -20.83 -12.31
N LYS A 136 45.72 -21.99 -12.05
CA LYS A 136 45.67 -23.24 -12.85
C LYS A 136 44.97 -24.31 -11.99
N ALA A 137 43.70 -24.64 -12.22
CA ALA A 137 43.15 -25.54 -13.25
C ALA A 137 43.38 -27.05 -12.94
N ALA A 138 42.32 -27.84 -13.17
CA ALA A 138 42.12 -29.30 -12.97
C ALA A 138 41.58 -29.68 -11.58
N LYS A 139 40.45 -30.39 -11.39
CA LYS A 139 39.62 -31.25 -12.24
C LYS A 139 38.22 -31.35 -11.60
N GLN A 140 37.15 -31.10 -12.36
CA GLN A 140 35.85 -31.73 -12.10
C GLN A 140 35.88 -33.16 -12.68
N PRO A 141 35.11 -34.09 -12.10
CA PRO A 141 34.11 -34.72 -12.96
C PRO A 141 32.78 -34.90 -12.22
N ALA A 142 31.76 -34.17 -12.66
CA ALA A 142 30.37 -34.49 -12.36
C ALA A 142 29.62 -34.57 -13.68
N ARG A 143 29.36 -35.78 -14.16
CA ARG A 143 28.19 -36.03 -15.02
C ARG A 143 27.84 -37.52 -15.14
N ALA A 144 26.53 -37.70 -15.23
CA ALA A 144 25.79 -38.82 -15.77
C ALA A 144 25.52 -40.02 -14.84
N SER A 145 24.51 -39.83 -14.01
CA SER A 145 23.28 -40.63 -14.02
C SER A 145 23.22 -41.75 -15.07
N LYS A 146 23.07 -42.99 -14.61
CA LYS A 146 22.37 -44.05 -15.35
C LYS A 146 21.29 -44.63 -14.44
N SER A 147 20.06 -44.22 -14.72
CA SER A 147 18.82 -44.89 -14.31
C SER A 147 18.38 -45.78 -15.47
N ALA A 148 17.80 -46.94 -15.14
CA ALA A 148 17.18 -47.95 -16.02
C ALA A 148 18.14 -48.63 -17.01
N ARG A 149 18.17 -49.95 -17.16
CA ARG A 149 17.10 -50.95 -17.12
C ARG A 149 17.72 -52.34 -16.95
#